data_AF-A0A124E5J9-F1
#
_entry.id   AF-A0A124E5J9-F1
#
_cell.length_a   1.000
_cell.length_b   1.000
_cell.length_c   1.000
_cell.angle_alpha   90.00
_cell.angle_beta   90.00
_cell.angle_gamma   90.00
#
_symmetry.space_group_name_H-M   'P 1'
#
loop_
_entity.id
_entity.type
_entity.pdbx_description
1 polymer ?
#
loop_
_entity_poly.entity_id
_entity_poly.type
_entity_poly.pdbx_seq_one_letter_code
_entity_poly.pdbx_strand_id
1 'polypeptide(L)'
;MINSLDLEAAIAAVYAAQLPIPVWWPAEVRSAFIEEYASEAAGMVLSELDAIGDRVSDWAVRSQVSDADKTRVIASAQQVLLDEACSEVQYDLNELIASKSAELMIEAVFAPRPPRASQHVVRPVEH
;
A
#
# COMPACT_ATOMS: atom_id res chain seq x y z
N MET A 1 -5.68 2.58 22.19
CA MET A 1 -4.49 2.12 21.45
C MET A 1 -5.01 1.48 20.18
N ILE A 2 -4.54 1.92 19.01
CA ILE A 2 -4.95 1.29 17.75
C ILE A 2 -4.44 -0.15 17.77
N ASN A 3 -5.32 -1.09 17.42
CA ASN A 3 -4.97 -2.49 17.31
C ASN A 3 -4.24 -2.69 15.97
N SER A 4 -3.02 -3.22 16.00
CA SER A 4 -2.19 -3.48 14.80
C SER A 4 -2.97 -4.28 13.77
N LEU A 5 -3.66 -5.34 14.22
CA LEU A 5 -4.38 -6.23 13.33
C LEU A 5 -5.56 -5.55 12.62
N ASP A 6 -6.26 -4.66 13.32
CA ASP A 6 -7.37 -3.90 12.74
C ASP A 6 -6.86 -2.84 11.76
N LEU A 7 -5.69 -2.23 12.02
CA LEU A 7 -5.03 -1.28 11.13
C LEU A 7 -4.53 -1.96 9.85
N GLU A 8 -3.86 -3.10 9.99
CA GLU A 8 -3.40 -3.94 8.87
C GLU A 8 -4.57 -4.36 7.99
N ALA A 9 -5.67 -4.84 8.59
CA ALA A 9 -6.87 -5.23 7.85
C ALA A 9 -7.52 -4.05 7.12
N ALA A 10 -7.55 -2.86 7.72
CA ALA A 10 -8.07 -1.65 7.09
C ALA A 10 -7.21 -1.21 5.88
N ILE A 11 -5.88 -1.24 6.02
CA ILE A 11 -4.96 -0.92 4.93
C ILE A 11 -5.06 -1.95 3.81
N ALA A 12 -5.12 -3.25 4.14
CA ALA A 12 -5.30 -4.33 3.18
C ALA A 12 -6.61 -4.16 2.38
N ALA A 13 -7.71 -3.76 3.03
CA ALA A 13 -8.98 -3.49 2.37
C ALA A 13 -8.88 -2.30 1.40
N VAL A 14 -8.17 -1.24 1.79
CA VAL A 14 -7.90 -0.09 0.90
C VAL A 14 -7.08 -0.52 -0.31
N TYR A 15 -6.03 -1.30 -0.11
CA TYR A 15 -5.19 -1.85 -1.17
C TYR A 15 -5.98 -2.75 -2.12
N ALA A 16 -6.81 -3.65 -1.60
CA ALA A 16 -7.66 -4.51 -2.41
C ALA A 16 -8.66 -3.72 -3.28
N ALA A 17 -9.16 -2.59 -2.78
CA ALA A 17 -10.15 -1.78 -3.48
C ALA A 17 -9.54 -0.76 -4.45
N GLN A 18 -8.37 -0.21 -4.14
CA GLN A 18 -7.82 0.95 -4.83
C GLN A 18 -6.57 0.66 -5.66
N LEU A 19 -5.83 -0.41 -5.37
CA LEU A 19 -4.70 -0.78 -6.22
C LEU A 19 -5.22 -1.32 -7.55
N PRO A 20 -4.75 -0.80 -8.70
CA PRO A 20 -5.05 -1.36 -10.00
C PRO A 20 -4.19 -2.61 -10.22
N ILE A 21 -4.45 -3.64 -9.41
CA ILE A 21 -3.73 -4.91 -9.46
C ILE A 21 -4.14 -5.65 -10.74
N PRO A 22 -3.19 -6.11 -11.56
CA PRO A 22 -3.51 -6.79 -12.79
C PRO A 22 -4.40 -8.02 -12.57
N VAL A 23 -5.49 -8.13 -13.33
CA VAL A 23 -6.47 -9.22 -13.22
C VAL A 23 -5.88 -10.58 -13.61
N TRP A 24 -4.78 -10.58 -14.36
CA TRP A 24 -4.04 -11.79 -14.75
C TRP A 24 -3.10 -12.31 -13.66
N TRP A 25 -2.92 -11.57 -12.56
CA TRP A 25 -2.07 -12.00 -11.45
C TRP A 25 -2.80 -13.05 -10.60
N PRO A 26 -2.15 -14.16 -10.21
CA PRO A 26 -2.80 -15.20 -9.40
C PRO A 26 -3.37 -14.61 -8.10
N ALA A 27 -4.55 -15.09 -7.70
CA ALA A 27 -5.27 -14.55 -6.56
C ALA A 27 -4.46 -14.69 -5.26
N GLU A 28 -3.70 -15.78 -5.14
CA GLU A 28 -2.85 -16.10 -4.00
C GLU A 28 -1.65 -15.15 -3.92
N VAL A 29 -1.04 -14.84 -5.07
CA VAL A 29 0.09 -13.90 -5.16
C VAL A 29 -0.37 -12.48 -4.85
N ARG A 30 -1.56 -12.10 -5.35
CA ARG A 30 -2.19 -10.82 -5.03
C ARG A 30 -2.49 -10.68 -3.53
N SER A 31 -3.06 -11.71 -2.90
CA SER A 31 -3.39 -11.65 -1.47
C SER A 31 -2.13 -11.51 -0.62
N ALA A 32 -1.11 -12.33 -0.90
CA ALA A 32 0.17 -12.28 -0.19
C ALA A 32 0.83 -10.89 -0.33
N PHE A 33 0.82 -10.31 -1.53
CA PHE A 33 1.34 -8.96 -1.75
C PHE A 33 0.60 -7.90 -0.94
N ILE A 34 -0.74 -7.94 -0.93
CA ILE A 34 -1.57 -6.98 -0.19
C ILE A 34 -1.32 -7.10 1.32
N GLU A 35 -1.27 -8.33 1.85
CA GLU A 35 -1.06 -8.60 3.27
C GLU A 35 0.32 -8.13 3.73
N GLU A 36 1.39 -8.43 2.97
CA GLU A 36 2.76 -8.02 3.28
C GLU A 36 2.88 -6.49 3.31
N TYR A 37 2.42 -5.82 2.25
CA TYR A 37 2.48 -4.36 2.15
C TYR A 37 1.60 -3.65 3.18
N ALA A 38 0.46 -4.25 3.54
CA ALA A 38 -0.40 -3.69 4.57
C ALA A 38 0.25 -3.78 5.96
N SER A 39 0.95 -4.89 6.24
CA SER A 39 1.71 -5.09 7.48
C SER A 39 2.89 -4.11 7.60
N GLU A 40 3.64 -3.89 6.51
CA GLU A 40 4.71 -2.90 6.48
C GLU A 40 4.19 -1.47 6.70
N ALA A 41 3.14 -1.09 5.99
CA ALA A 41 2.52 0.24 6.13
C ALA A 41 1.95 0.46 7.54
N ALA A 42 1.28 -0.54 8.13
CA ALA A 42 0.80 -0.47 9.50
C ALA A 42 1.96 -0.29 10.49
N GLY A 43 3.07 -0.99 10.29
CA GLY A 43 4.27 -0.84 11.10
C GLY A 43 4.83 0.58 11.07
N MET A 44 4.94 1.20 9.89
CA MET A 44 5.37 2.58 9.75
C MET A 44 4.43 3.55 10.47
N VAL A 45 3.12 3.41 10.28
CA VAL A 45 2.10 4.26 10.93
C VAL A 45 2.17 4.14 12.45
N LEU A 46 2.30 2.93 12.99
CA LEU A 46 2.42 2.71 14.43
C LEU A 46 3.72 3.30 14.99
N SER A 47 4.83 3.18 14.25
CA SER A 47 6.11 3.74 14.66
C SER A 47 6.10 5.27 14.69
N GLU A 48 5.44 5.91 13.72
CA GLU A 48 5.25 7.37 13.72
C GLU A 48 4.29 7.83 14.83
N LEU A 49 3.22 7.08 15.09
CA LEU A 49 2.32 7.37 16.22
C LEU A 49 3.05 7.30 17.57
N ASP A 50 3.95 6.33 17.74
CA ASP A 50 4.79 6.21 18.93
C ASP A 50 5.74 7.41 19.05
N ALA A 51 6.44 7.76 17.96
CA ALA A 51 7.33 8.92 17.92
C ALA A 51 6.60 10.24 18.21
N ILE A 52 5.37 10.40 17.73
CA ILE A 52 4.51 11.55 18.06
C ILE A 52 4.13 11.51 19.54
N GLY A 53 3.77 10.34 20.07
CA GLY A 53 3.47 10.14 21.49
C GLY A 53 4.63 10.57 22.40
N ASP A 54 5.85 10.20 22.04
CA ASP A 54 7.07 10.61 22.75
C ASP A 54 7.28 12.12 22.70
N ARG A 55 7.14 12.75 21.52
CA ARG A 55 7.27 14.20 21.37
C ARG A 55 6.21 14.96 22.18
N VAL A 56 4.96 14.49 22.17
CA VAL A 56 3.86 15.07 22.96
C VAL A 56 4.14 14.93 24.44
N SER A 57 4.66 13.77 24.88
CA SER A 57 5.01 13.53 26.29
C SER A 57 6.15 14.43 26.76
N ASP A 58 7.24 14.55 25.99
CA ASP A 58 8.35 15.48 26.29
C ASP A 58 7.87 16.93 26.34
N TRP A 59 7.04 17.33 25.37
CA TRP A 59 6.43 18.66 25.39
C TRP A 59 5.51 18.89 26.58
N ALA A 60 4.71 17.89 26.96
CA ALA A 60 3.80 17.97 28.10
C ALA A 60 4.56 18.20 29.42
N VAL A 61 5.70 17.55 29.60
CA VAL A 61 6.62 17.74 30.74
C VAL A 61 7.23 19.14 30.76
N ARG A 62 7.56 19.72 29.59
CA ARG A 62 8.18 21.05 29.48
C ARG A 62 7.20 22.22 29.56
N SER A 63 5.93 22.00 29.21
CA SER A 63 4.95 23.07 29.01
C SER A 63 4.10 23.32 30.27
N GLN A 64 4.34 24.42 30.98
CA GLN A 64 3.50 24.93 32.09
C GLN A 64 2.20 25.61 31.59
N VAL A 65 1.65 25.18 30.44
CA VAL A 65 0.43 25.74 29.85
C VAL A 65 -0.80 24.98 30.35
N SER A 66 -1.88 25.71 30.62
CA SER A 66 -3.18 25.16 31.08
C SER A 66 -3.69 24.04 30.17
N ASP A 67 -4.22 22.98 30.79
CA ASP A 67 -4.54 21.67 30.20
C ASP A 67 -5.49 21.74 28.99
N ALA A 68 -6.42 22.71 28.96
CA ALA A 68 -7.46 22.81 27.95
C ALA A 68 -6.97 23.30 26.56
N ASP A 69 -6.03 24.26 26.53
CA ASP A 69 -5.44 24.73 25.27
C ASP A 69 -4.44 23.70 24.71
N LYS A 70 -3.85 22.92 25.62
CA LYS A 70 -2.85 21.90 25.36
C LYS A 70 -3.40 20.75 24.50
N THR A 71 -4.54 20.19 24.90
CA THR A 71 -5.18 19.06 24.17
C THR A 71 -5.64 19.47 22.77
N ARG A 72 -6.14 20.70 22.61
CA ARG A 72 -6.68 21.16 21.32
C ARG A 72 -5.59 21.39 20.28
N VAL A 73 -4.45 21.95 20.69
CA VAL A 73 -3.30 22.16 19.80
C VAL A 73 -2.66 20.84 19.40
N ILE A 74 -2.52 19.89 20.34
CA ILE A 74 -2.01 18.54 20.03
C ILE A 74 -2.92 17.82 19.04
N ALA A 75 -4.24 17.82 19.27
CA ALA A 75 -5.19 17.16 18.38
C ALA A 75 -5.17 17.77 16.96
N SER A 76 -5.12 19.10 16.83
CA SER A 76 -5.00 19.75 15.52
C SER A 76 -3.68 19.44 14.82
N ALA A 77 -2.55 19.44 15.54
CA ALA A 77 -1.26 19.11 14.95
C ALA A 77 -1.17 17.63 14.52
N GLN A 78 -1.74 16.72 15.33
CA GLN A 78 -1.84 15.31 14.99
C GLN A 78 -2.70 15.08 13.75
N GLN A 79 -3.83 15.80 13.62
CA GLN A 79 -4.70 15.68 12.45
C GLN A 79 -4.02 16.14 11.16
N VAL A 80 -3.29 17.26 11.20
CA VAL A 80 -2.56 17.78 10.03
C VAL A 80 -1.44 16.83 9.62
N LEU A 81 -0.68 16.29 10.57
CA LEU A 81 0.37 15.31 10.29
C LEU A 81 -0.19 14.01 9.72
N LEU A 82 -1.36 13.57 10.21
CA LEU A 82 -2.03 12.37 9.68
C LEU A 82 -2.47 12.59 8.23
N ASP A 83 -3.10 13.74 7.95
CA ASP A 83 -3.56 14.07 6.60
C ASP A 83 -2.38 14.21 5.61
N GLU A 84 -1.28 14.83 6.03
CA GLU A 84 -0.06 14.98 5.23
C GLU A 84 0.56 13.60 4.94
N ALA A 85 0.77 12.77 5.98
CA ALA A 85 1.35 11.43 5.82
C ALA A 85 0.46 10.52 4.96
N CYS A 86 -0.86 10.57 5.14
CA CYS A 86 -1.79 9.84 4.27
C CYS A 86 -1.69 10.31 2.82
N SER A 87 -1.58 11.62 2.58
CA SER A 87 -1.46 12.17 1.23
C SER A 87 -0.13 11.83 0.57
N GLU A 88 0.98 11.85 1.32
CA GLU A 88 2.32 11.50 0.83
C GLU A 88 2.42 10.01 0.49
N VAL A 89 2.01 9.13 1.41
CA VAL A 89 1.95 7.68 1.17
C VAL A 89 1.07 7.35 -0.03
N GLN A 90 -0.07 8.04 -0.17
CA GLN A 90 -0.97 7.84 -1.31
C GLN A 90 -0.36 8.33 -2.63
N TYR A 91 0.40 9.42 -2.62
CA TYR A 91 1.12 9.92 -3.79
C TYR A 91 2.22 8.94 -4.22
N ASP A 92 3.08 8.53 -3.29
CA ASP A 92 4.18 7.59 -3.54
C ASP A 92 3.67 6.26 -4.08
N LEU A 93 2.62 5.70 -3.46
CA LEU A 93 1.97 4.48 -3.95
C LEU A 93 1.49 4.66 -5.40
N ASN A 94 0.81 5.77 -5.71
CA ASN A 94 0.32 6.04 -7.07
C ASN A 94 1.46 6.12 -8.09
N GLU A 95 2.56 6.79 -7.75
CA GLU A 95 3.72 6.88 -8.66
C GLU A 95 4.36 5.51 -8.88
N LEU A 96 4.53 4.72 -7.82
CA LEU A 96 5.16 3.40 -7.87
C LEU A 96 4.32 2.41 -8.69
N ILE A 97 2.99 2.46 -8.54
CA ILE A 97 2.03 1.70 -9.35
C ILE A 97 2.12 2.11 -10.82
N ALA A 98 2.15 3.42 -11.12
CA ALA A 98 2.23 3.92 -12.48
C ALA A 98 3.53 3.48 -13.16
N SER A 99 4.66 3.55 -12.46
CA SER A 99 5.96 3.10 -12.95
C SER A 99 5.98 1.59 -13.21
N LYS A 100 5.58 0.78 -12.22
CA LYS A 100 5.56 -0.69 -12.32
C LYS A 100 4.61 -1.19 -13.42
N SER A 101 3.45 -0.55 -13.57
CA SER A 101 2.48 -0.90 -14.61
C SER A 101 3.00 -0.58 -16.01
N ALA A 102 3.74 0.52 -16.18
CA ALA A 102 4.43 0.83 -17.43
C ALA A 102 5.51 -0.20 -17.77
N GLU A 103 6.35 -0.59 -16.80
CA GLU A 103 7.36 -1.64 -16.96
C GLU A 103 6.74 -2.98 -17.38
N LEU A 104 5.68 -3.41 -16.69
CA LEU A 104 4.98 -4.66 -17.01
C LEU A 104 4.26 -4.62 -18.36
N MET A 105 3.72 -3.47 -18.76
CA MET A 105 3.15 -3.32 -20.10
C MET A 105 4.23 -3.44 -21.18
N ILE A 106 5.41 -2.85 -20.96
CA ILE A 106 6.55 -3.02 -21.86
C ILE A 106 6.94 -4.49 -21.93
N GLU A 107 7.10 -5.15 -20.78
CA GLU A 107 7.43 -6.58 -20.74
C GLU A 107 6.37 -7.44 -21.44
N ALA A 108 5.08 -7.16 -21.27
CA ALA A 108 4.00 -7.89 -21.93
C ALA A 108 3.93 -7.66 -23.46
N VAL A 109 4.26 -6.45 -23.93
CA VAL A 109 4.33 -6.13 -25.35
C VAL A 109 5.52 -6.81 -26.03
N PHE A 110 6.64 -6.96 -25.30
CA PHE A 110 7.87 -7.54 -25.82
C PHE A 110 8.13 -8.99 -25.38
N ALA A 111 7.25 -9.58 -24.56
CA ALA A 111 7.32 -10.98 -24.17
C ALA A 111 7.26 -11.84 -25.45
N PRO A 112 8.21 -12.77 -25.64
CA PRO A 112 8.22 -13.61 -26.82
C PRO A 112 6.92 -14.41 -26.87
N ARG A 113 6.10 -14.11 -27.87
CA ARG A 113 4.92 -14.91 -28.22
C ARG A 113 5.36 -16.38 -28.24
N PRO A 114 4.71 -17.30 -27.50
CA PRO A 114 5.07 -18.70 -27.59
C PRO A 114 5.00 -19.08 -29.08
N PRO A 115 6.01 -19.78 -29.62
CA PRO A 115 5.99 -20.16 -31.02
C PRO A 115 4.66 -20.87 -31.24
N ARG A 116 3.83 -20.34 -32.14
CA ARG A 116 2.57 -20.96 -32.53
C ARG A 116 2.93 -22.41 -32.83
N ALA A 117 2.53 -23.32 -31.94
CA ALA A 117 2.78 -24.74 -32.10
C ALA A 117 2.32 -25.06 -33.51
N SER A 118 3.27 -25.50 -34.34
CA SER A 118 3.04 -25.92 -35.71
C SER A 118 1.80 -26.79 -35.71
N GLN A 119 0.70 -26.28 -36.24
CA GLN A 119 -0.45 -27.11 -36.56
C GLN A 119 0.07 -28.10 -37.60
N HIS A 120 0.47 -29.27 -37.12
CA HIS A 120 0.65 -30.46 -37.92
C HIS A 120 -0.70 -30.68 -38.62
N VAL A 121 -0.80 -30.23 -39.86
CA VAL A 121 -1.84 -30.64 -40.79
C VAL A 121 -1.64 -32.13 -40.99
N VAL A 122 -2.36 -32.92 -40.21
CA VAL A 122 -2.55 -34.35 -40.47
C VAL A 122 -3.33 -34.43 -41.77
N ARG A 123 -2.67 -34.85 -42.85
CA ARG A 123 -3.36 -35.23 -44.09
C ARG A 123 -4.02 -36.60 -43.87
N PRO A 124 -5.28 -36.79 -44.27
CA PRO A 124 -5.86 -38.13 -44.27
C PRO A 124 -5.16 -38.96 -45.36
N VAL A 125 -4.74 -40.16 -44.98
CA VAL A 125 -4.29 -41.20 -45.92
C VAL A 125 -5.55 -41.84 -46.50
N GLU A 126 -5.77 -41.68 -47.80
CA GLU A 126 -6.76 -42.46 -48.54
C GLU A 126 -6.11 -43.76 -49.04
N HIS A 127 -6.77 -44.90 -48.76
CA HIS A 127 -6.45 -46.23 -49.30
C HIS A 127 -7.07 -46.41 -50.69
#